data_AF-A0AAD0NEW6-F1
#
_entry.id   AF-A0AAD0NEW6-F1
#
_cell.length_a   1.000
_cell.length_b   1.000
_cell.length_c   1.000
_cell.angle_alpha   90.00
_cell.angle_beta   90.00
_cell.angle_gamma   90.00
#
_symmetry.space_group_name_H-M   'P 1'
#
loop_
_entity.id
_entity.type
_entity.pdbx_description
1 polymer ?
#
loop_
_entity_poly.entity_id
_entity_poly.type
_entity_poly.pdbx_seq_one_letter_code
_entity_poly.pdbx_strand_id
1 'polypeptide(L)'
;MDERMAAQRLKLLPKHDIAALRARWTTEQVPQLANPRRKADWRDKTITNRHWQPSPFGLTAEGRLDYRGFPFAVPQYQNLQSVDLSYVSPWHGTTFLVHAVMEDCDFTGAAMGTLDESFLRCRFDLTTFDHTGLSGVFDACSFVQAKLLRCHSNAHFIDCDFRDASFADADFSRARFVRCNFEGARFKRADLHKAIFVGCRPSDTQLAACYCNDDIRFESEEGEVIEATMPAPAEHPLLAWTDRHLKRLEGGG
;
A
#
# COMPACT_ATOMS: atom_id res chain seq x y z
N MET A 1 -14.06 16.73 29.79
CA MET A 1 -12.78 17.43 29.56
C MET A 1 -12.10 16.62 28.46
N ASP A 2 -12.40 17.03 27.23
CA ASP A 2 -12.28 16.25 26.00
C ASP A 2 -10.93 16.58 25.34
N GLU A 3 -9.87 15.90 25.77
CA GLU A 3 -8.58 15.94 25.07
C GLU A 3 -8.56 14.77 24.09
N ARG A 4 -9.17 14.97 22.92
CA ARG A 4 -8.79 14.22 21.73
C ARG A 4 -7.31 14.48 21.52
N MET A 5 -6.48 13.55 21.97
CA MET A 5 -5.10 13.39 21.54
C MET A 5 -5.14 13.29 20.01
N ALA A 6 -5.05 14.42 19.32
CA ALA A 6 -4.79 14.45 17.90
C ALA A 6 -3.50 13.66 17.72
N ALA A 7 -3.61 12.42 17.21
CA ALA A 7 -2.45 11.57 16.98
C ALA A 7 -1.44 12.40 16.21
N GLN A 8 -0.24 12.55 16.77
CA GLN A 8 0.75 13.42 16.18
C GLN A 8 1.06 12.92 14.78
N ARG A 9 0.77 13.75 13.79
CA ARG A 9 1.01 13.45 12.38
C ARG A 9 2.45 12.95 12.20
N LEU A 10 2.60 11.79 11.57
CA LEU A 10 3.89 11.20 11.23
C LEU A 10 4.70 12.18 10.37
N LYS A 11 6.00 12.24 10.65
CA LYS A 11 6.96 13.08 9.93
C LYS A 11 7.99 12.19 9.27
N LEU A 12 8.32 12.51 8.02
CA LEU A 12 9.47 11.92 7.35
C LEU A 12 10.75 12.26 8.13
N LEU A 13 11.74 11.37 8.04
CA LEU A 13 13.09 11.69 8.48
C LEU A 13 13.61 12.96 7.78
N PRO A 14 14.40 13.79 8.48
CA PRO A 14 15.12 14.89 7.85
C PRO A 14 15.92 14.43 6.62
N LYS A 15 16.01 15.29 5.60
CA LYS A 15 16.71 14.96 4.35
C LYS A 15 18.17 14.54 4.56
N HIS A 16 18.85 15.11 5.57
CA HIS A 16 20.24 14.76 5.88
C HIS A 16 20.36 13.35 6.46
N ASP A 17 19.39 12.92 7.28
CA ASP A 17 19.36 11.54 7.81
C ASP A 17 19.06 10.53 6.72
N ILE A 18 18.12 10.85 5.82
CA ILE A 18 17.85 10.02 4.63
C ILE A 18 19.11 9.90 3.76
N ALA A 19 19.84 10.99 3.57
CA ALA A 19 21.10 10.98 2.83
C ALA A 19 22.17 10.12 3.52
N ALA A 20 22.27 10.17 4.85
CA ALA A 20 23.19 9.33 5.62
C ALA A 20 22.85 7.83 5.51
N LEU A 21 21.56 7.48 5.58
CA LEU A 21 21.07 6.10 5.37
C LEU A 21 21.41 5.55 3.98
N ARG A 22 21.51 6.43 2.97
CA ARG A 22 21.90 6.05 1.61
C ARG A 22 23.42 5.96 1.46
N ALA A 23 24.16 6.91 2.04
CA ALA A 23 25.61 7.02 1.92
C ALA A 23 26.38 5.89 2.62
N ARG A 24 25.75 5.19 3.58
CA ARG A 24 26.37 4.04 4.27
C ARG A 24 26.55 2.80 3.40
N TRP A 25 25.84 2.70 2.27
CA TRP A 25 25.91 1.54 1.37
C TRP A 25 27.06 1.68 0.38
N THR A 26 27.98 0.73 0.35
CA THR A 26 29.04 0.70 -0.67
C THR A 26 28.59 -0.09 -1.90
N THR A 27 29.01 0.34 -3.09
CA THR A 27 28.64 -0.31 -4.37
C THR A 27 29.10 -1.76 -4.47
N GLU A 28 30.11 -2.17 -3.71
CA GLU A 28 30.64 -3.54 -3.68
C GLU A 28 29.80 -4.49 -2.81
N GLN A 29 29.16 -3.97 -1.75
CA GLN A 29 28.35 -4.79 -0.85
C GLN A 29 27.02 -5.19 -1.49
N VAL A 30 26.39 -4.27 -2.22
CA VAL A 30 24.96 -4.39 -2.53
C VAL A 30 24.59 -5.52 -3.51
N PRO A 31 25.35 -5.80 -4.59
CA PRO A 31 25.00 -6.87 -5.52
C PRO A 31 24.91 -8.26 -4.89
N GLN A 32 25.62 -8.49 -3.79
CA GLN A 32 25.60 -9.76 -3.07
C GLN A 32 24.44 -9.87 -2.07
N LEU A 33 23.89 -8.74 -1.64
CA LEU A 33 22.84 -8.67 -0.63
C LEU A 33 21.43 -8.78 -1.24
N ALA A 34 21.23 -8.28 -2.46
CA ALA A 34 19.97 -8.42 -3.20
C ALA A 34 20.00 -9.65 -4.12
N ASN A 35 19.78 -10.83 -3.55
CA ASN A 35 19.74 -12.07 -4.33
C ASN A 35 18.30 -12.61 -4.47
N PRO A 36 17.65 -12.49 -5.64
CA PRO A 36 16.29 -12.98 -5.81
C PRO A 36 16.17 -14.49 -5.70
N ARG A 37 14.98 -14.97 -5.30
CA ARG A 37 14.67 -16.39 -5.49
C ARG A 37 14.63 -16.71 -6.98
N ARG A 38 15.06 -17.91 -7.33
CA ARG A 38 14.82 -18.43 -8.67
C ARG A 38 13.33 -18.71 -8.80
N LYS A 39 12.78 -18.49 -10.00
CA LYS A 39 11.37 -18.78 -10.31
C LYS A 39 10.95 -20.21 -9.92
N ALA A 40 11.86 -21.18 -10.00
CA ALA A 40 11.60 -22.56 -9.59
C ALA A 40 11.37 -22.71 -8.08
N ASP A 41 12.09 -21.95 -7.26
CA ASP A 41 11.97 -21.98 -5.80
C ASP A 41 10.66 -21.34 -5.36
N TRP A 42 10.19 -20.31 -6.08
CA TRP A 42 8.95 -19.56 -5.78
C TRP A 42 7.66 -20.40 -5.73
N ARG A 43 7.68 -21.62 -6.29
CA ARG A 43 6.52 -22.53 -6.23
C ARG A 43 6.08 -22.84 -4.80
N ASP A 44 7.03 -22.87 -3.87
CA ASP A 44 6.75 -22.96 -2.43
C ASP A 44 6.90 -21.57 -1.78
N LYS A 45 5.75 -20.97 -1.51
CA LYS A 45 5.62 -19.64 -0.91
C LYS A 45 5.85 -19.64 0.60
N THR A 46 5.94 -20.80 1.25
CA THR A 46 6.22 -20.91 2.69
C THR A 46 7.70 -20.78 3.02
N ILE A 47 8.57 -20.95 2.02
CA ILE A 47 10.01 -20.88 2.19
C ILE A 47 10.47 -19.43 2.12
N THR A 48 11.07 -18.95 3.21
CA THR A 48 11.74 -17.65 3.29
C THR A 48 12.97 -17.58 2.39
N ASN A 49 13.40 -16.38 2.02
CA ASN A 49 14.55 -16.17 1.15
C ASN A 49 15.86 -16.65 1.79
N ARG A 50 16.27 -17.88 1.49
CA ARG A 50 17.54 -18.46 1.97
C ARG A 50 18.79 -17.71 1.51
N HIS A 51 18.70 -16.96 0.41
CA HIS A 51 19.83 -16.23 -0.18
C HIS A 51 19.83 -14.74 0.16
N TRP A 52 18.83 -14.23 0.90
CA TRP A 52 18.86 -12.87 1.41
C TRP A 52 19.87 -12.79 2.55
N GLN A 53 21.03 -12.22 2.26
CA GLN A 53 22.12 -12.14 3.22
C GLN A 53 21.76 -11.24 4.41
N PRO A 54 22.38 -11.41 5.58
CA PRO A 54 22.20 -10.47 6.68
C PRO A 54 22.71 -9.07 6.31
N SER A 55 22.04 -8.04 6.83
CA SER A 55 22.53 -6.66 6.70
C SER A 55 23.87 -6.47 7.43
N PRO A 56 24.84 -5.75 6.84
CA PRO A 56 26.07 -5.38 7.55
C PRO A 56 25.82 -4.44 8.75
N PHE A 57 24.61 -3.89 8.88
CA PHE A 57 24.21 -2.97 9.95
C PHE A 57 23.46 -3.67 11.10
N GLY A 58 23.28 -5.00 11.02
CA GLY A 58 22.60 -5.77 12.05
C GLY A 58 21.09 -5.53 12.07
N LEU A 59 20.53 -5.37 13.28
CA LEU A 59 19.09 -5.19 13.51
C LEU A 59 18.76 -3.75 13.93
N THR A 60 17.56 -3.29 13.57
CA THR A 60 16.99 -2.04 14.11
C THR A 60 16.56 -2.22 15.57
N ALA A 61 16.15 -1.13 16.23
CA ALA A 61 15.63 -1.16 17.59
C ALA A 61 14.36 -2.03 17.72
N GLU A 62 13.59 -2.13 16.64
CA GLU A 62 12.39 -2.94 16.51
C GLU A 62 12.70 -4.41 16.15
N GLY A 63 13.98 -4.78 16.05
CA GLY A 63 14.41 -6.17 15.80
C GLY A 63 14.40 -6.60 14.34
N ARG A 64 14.20 -5.67 13.38
CA ARG A 64 14.20 -5.97 11.95
C ARG A 64 15.61 -5.90 11.36
N LEU A 65 15.91 -6.69 10.33
CA LEU A 65 17.15 -6.57 9.56
C LEU A 65 17.27 -5.18 8.95
N ASP A 66 18.33 -4.43 9.28
CA ASP A 66 18.45 -3.01 8.92
C ASP A 66 18.88 -2.83 7.46
N TYR A 67 17.91 -2.69 6.57
CA TYR A 67 18.09 -2.38 5.15
C TYR A 67 17.70 -0.93 4.81
N ARG A 68 17.68 -0.04 5.80
CA ARG A 68 17.23 1.35 5.60
C ARG A 68 18.09 2.07 4.55
N GLY A 69 17.44 2.81 3.66
CA GLY A 69 18.12 3.54 2.58
C GLY A 69 18.72 2.65 1.49
N PHE A 70 18.36 1.37 1.41
CA PHE A 70 18.92 0.43 0.43
C PHE A 70 18.84 0.99 -1.00
N PRO A 71 19.95 0.99 -1.78
CA PRO A 71 20.00 1.74 -3.03
C PRO A 71 19.57 0.94 -4.28
N PHE A 72 19.07 -0.28 -4.11
CA PHE A 72 18.72 -1.17 -5.22
C PHE A 72 17.26 -1.60 -5.15
N ALA A 73 16.71 -1.95 -6.31
CA ALA A 73 15.38 -2.50 -6.38
C ALA A 73 15.38 -3.86 -5.67
N VAL A 74 14.37 -4.07 -4.82
CA VAL A 74 14.08 -5.40 -4.31
C VAL A 74 13.65 -6.26 -5.51
N PRO A 75 14.34 -7.36 -5.80
CA PRO A 75 14.07 -8.11 -7.02
C PRO A 75 12.76 -8.90 -6.87
N GLN A 76 12.19 -9.39 -7.98
CA GLN A 76 10.93 -10.16 -7.96
C GLN A 76 11.07 -11.49 -7.21
N TYR A 77 9.96 -12.13 -6.83
CA TYR A 77 9.94 -13.45 -6.18
C TYR A 77 10.59 -13.44 -4.79
N GLN A 78 10.02 -12.70 -3.85
CA GLN A 78 10.59 -12.53 -2.52
C GLN A 78 9.68 -13.11 -1.45
N ASN A 79 10.26 -13.83 -0.50
CA ASN A 79 9.65 -14.07 0.79
C ASN A 79 10.59 -13.50 1.86
N LEU A 80 10.28 -12.29 2.36
CA LEU A 80 11.08 -11.61 3.39
C LEU A 80 10.26 -11.44 4.66
N GLN A 81 10.93 -11.62 5.79
CA GLN A 81 10.35 -11.49 7.11
C GLN A 81 11.22 -10.55 7.96
N SER A 82 10.59 -9.63 8.68
CA SER A 82 11.24 -8.72 9.63
C SER A 82 12.42 -7.95 9.02
N VAL A 83 12.18 -7.27 7.88
CA VAL A 83 13.20 -6.46 7.19
C VAL A 83 12.77 -4.99 7.17
N ASP A 84 13.66 -4.10 7.60
CA ASP A 84 13.43 -2.66 7.53
C ASP A 84 14.03 -2.09 6.24
N LEU A 85 13.18 -1.90 5.24
CA LEU A 85 13.48 -1.28 3.94
C LEU A 85 13.01 0.18 3.90
N SER A 86 12.84 0.85 5.05
CA SER A 86 12.40 2.24 5.05
C SER A 86 13.40 3.13 4.28
N TYR A 87 12.85 4.09 3.55
CA TYR A 87 13.61 4.98 2.66
C TYR A 87 14.42 4.27 1.56
N VAL A 88 14.11 3.01 1.23
CA VAL A 88 14.65 2.32 0.04
C VAL A 88 14.47 3.21 -1.20
N SER A 89 15.54 3.32 -1.98
CA SER A 89 15.63 4.26 -3.09
C SER A 89 16.48 3.64 -4.19
N PRO A 90 15.89 2.77 -5.04
CA PRO A 90 16.61 2.25 -6.19
C PRO A 90 17.17 3.40 -7.04
N TRP A 91 18.37 3.23 -7.59
CA TRP A 91 19.00 4.25 -8.46
C TRP A 91 18.11 4.69 -9.62
N HIS A 92 17.19 3.82 -10.04
CA HIS A 92 16.20 4.13 -11.06
C HIS A 92 14.80 3.71 -10.60
N GLY A 93 13.91 4.68 -10.45
CA GLY A 93 12.47 4.46 -10.31
C GLY A 93 12.00 4.14 -8.89
N THR A 94 11.03 3.23 -8.81
CA THR A 94 10.30 2.86 -7.59
C THR A 94 10.61 1.41 -7.19
N THR A 95 10.27 1.04 -5.96
CA THR A 95 10.45 -0.33 -5.45
C THR A 95 9.25 -1.19 -5.82
N PHE A 96 9.46 -2.15 -6.72
CA PHE A 96 8.43 -3.12 -7.13
C PHE A 96 8.52 -4.37 -6.25
N LEU A 97 7.39 -4.80 -5.69
CA LEU A 97 7.30 -6.05 -4.94
C LEU A 97 6.32 -6.97 -5.65
N VAL A 98 6.78 -7.48 -6.80
CA VAL A 98 5.99 -8.38 -7.64
C VAL A 98 6.36 -9.82 -7.33
N HIS A 99 5.34 -10.65 -7.14
CA HIS A 99 5.40 -11.98 -6.57
C HIS A 99 6.12 -11.93 -5.23
N ALA A 100 5.53 -11.22 -4.26
CA ALA A 100 6.14 -10.95 -2.97
C ALA A 100 5.26 -11.43 -1.81
N VAL A 101 5.87 -12.19 -0.90
CA VAL A 101 5.32 -12.51 0.41
C VAL A 101 6.16 -11.74 1.43
N MET A 102 5.56 -10.75 2.07
CA MET A 102 6.27 -9.91 3.05
C MET A 102 5.59 -10.02 4.40
N GLU A 103 6.38 -10.23 5.45
CA GLU A 103 5.88 -10.31 6.82
C GLU A 103 6.68 -9.37 7.72
N ASP A 104 6.02 -8.48 8.46
CA ASP A 104 6.70 -7.57 9.40
C ASP A 104 7.80 -6.72 8.74
N CYS A 105 7.61 -6.34 7.47
CA CYS A 105 8.55 -5.51 6.73
C CYS A 105 8.16 -4.02 6.80
N ASP A 106 9.15 -3.13 6.82
CA ASP A 106 8.95 -1.68 6.86
C ASP A 106 9.42 -1.03 5.56
N PHE A 107 8.56 -0.23 4.94
CA PHE A 107 8.80 0.51 3.70
C PHE A 107 8.62 2.01 3.90
N THR A 108 8.62 2.49 5.15
CA THR A 108 8.28 3.88 5.48
C THR A 108 9.03 4.88 4.62
N GLY A 109 8.31 5.84 4.04
CA GLY A 109 8.87 6.92 3.23
C GLY A 109 9.47 6.48 1.88
N ALA A 110 9.29 5.23 1.48
CA ALA A 110 9.75 4.74 0.18
C ALA A 110 8.84 5.18 -0.97
N ALA A 111 9.41 5.24 -2.17
CA ALA A 111 8.64 5.33 -3.41
C ALA A 111 8.38 3.91 -3.92
N MET A 112 7.10 3.54 -3.97
CA MET A 112 6.66 2.18 -4.24
C MET A 112 6.11 2.04 -5.66
N GLY A 113 6.39 0.89 -6.26
CA GLY A 113 5.88 0.43 -7.54
C GLY A 113 4.68 -0.49 -7.36
N THR A 114 4.45 -1.34 -8.36
CA THR A 114 3.42 -2.38 -8.27
C THR A 114 3.72 -3.36 -7.15
N LEU A 115 2.66 -3.72 -6.40
CA LEU A 115 2.67 -4.72 -5.34
C LEU A 115 1.63 -5.81 -5.68
N ASP A 116 1.99 -7.08 -5.56
CA ASP A 116 1.04 -8.19 -5.61
C ASP A 116 1.43 -9.33 -4.66
N GLU A 117 0.53 -10.30 -4.54
CA GLU A 117 0.65 -11.53 -3.76
C GLU A 117 0.23 -11.41 -2.28
N SER A 118 1.14 -11.14 -1.32
CA SER A 118 0.78 -11.15 0.11
C SER A 118 1.67 -10.27 0.99
N PHE A 119 1.04 -9.43 1.81
CA PHE A 119 1.70 -8.54 2.76
C PHE A 119 1.03 -8.66 4.13
N LEU A 120 1.78 -9.07 5.13
CA LEU A 120 1.29 -9.29 6.49
C LEU A 120 2.05 -8.40 7.47
N ARG A 121 1.34 -7.59 8.25
CA ARG A 121 1.93 -6.69 9.26
C ARG A 121 3.03 -5.77 8.70
N CYS A 122 2.92 -5.38 7.43
CA CYS A 122 3.89 -4.52 6.78
C CYS A 122 3.55 -3.04 6.98
N ARG A 123 4.57 -2.18 7.05
CA ARG A 123 4.40 -0.72 7.18
C ARG A 123 4.73 -0.02 5.86
N PHE A 124 3.75 0.71 5.33
CA PHE A 124 3.85 1.56 4.15
C PHE A 124 3.57 3.03 4.50
N ASP A 125 3.83 3.42 5.74
CA ASP A 125 3.57 4.79 6.20
C ASP A 125 4.40 5.81 5.40
N LEU A 126 3.80 6.95 5.11
CA LEU A 126 4.44 8.04 4.37
C LEU A 126 4.99 7.64 2.98
N THR A 127 4.65 6.44 2.48
CA THR A 127 5.07 5.99 1.15
C THR A 127 4.37 6.78 0.05
N THR A 128 4.95 6.76 -1.14
CA THR A 128 4.31 7.28 -2.35
C THR A 128 4.18 6.18 -3.39
N PHE A 129 2.95 5.97 -3.84
CA PHE A 129 2.57 5.19 -5.00
C PHE A 129 2.01 6.16 -6.04
N ASP A 130 2.51 6.07 -7.28
CA ASP A 130 2.05 6.93 -8.36
C ASP A 130 1.93 6.12 -9.65
N HIS A 131 0.70 5.98 -10.17
CA HIS A 131 0.37 5.15 -11.33
C HIS A 131 0.77 3.66 -11.17
N THR A 132 0.51 3.07 -10.00
CA THR A 132 0.88 1.68 -9.70
C THR A 132 -0.33 0.78 -9.47
N GLY A 133 -0.14 -0.54 -9.66
CA GLY A 133 -1.14 -1.55 -9.31
C GLY A 133 -0.91 -2.12 -7.91
N LEU A 134 -1.98 -2.34 -7.16
CA LEU A 134 -1.98 -3.11 -5.92
C LEU A 134 -2.95 -4.27 -6.06
N SER A 135 -2.47 -5.50 -5.88
CA SER A 135 -3.32 -6.69 -5.91
C SER A 135 -2.87 -7.69 -4.85
N GLY A 136 -3.62 -8.79 -4.67
CA GLY A 136 -3.35 -9.77 -3.63
C GLY A 136 -3.96 -9.38 -2.28
N VAL A 137 -3.30 -9.78 -1.19
CA VAL A 137 -3.80 -9.63 0.18
C VAL A 137 -2.86 -8.74 0.99
N PHE A 138 -3.44 -7.78 1.70
CA PHE A 138 -2.78 -6.94 2.69
C PHE A 138 -3.50 -7.16 4.02
N ASP A 139 -2.80 -7.73 4.99
CA ASP A 139 -3.35 -8.09 6.29
C ASP A 139 -2.56 -7.37 7.40
N ALA A 140 -3.27 -6.68 8.28
CA ALA A 140 -2.72 -5.89 9.37
C ALA A 140 -1.63 -4.88 8.93
N CYS A 141 -1.73 -4.36 7.71
CA CYS A 141 -0.75 -3.43 7.14
C CYS A 141 -1.08 -1.97 7.49
N SER A 142 -0.05 -1.13 7.58
CA SER A 142 -0.20 0.30 7.82
C SER A 142 0.12 1.11 6.57
N PHE A 143 -0.72 2.08 6.25
CA PHE A 143 -0.60 3.01 5.12
C PHE A 143 -0.81 4.46 5.61
N VAL A 144 -0.45 4.75 6.86
CA VAL A 144 -0.73 6.04 7.49
C VAL A 144 -0.01 7.14 6.72
N GLN A 145 -0.76 8.13 6.29
CA GLN A 145 -0.28 9.22 5.43
C GLN A 145 0.39 8.78 4.11
N ALA A 146 0.13 7.55 3.67
CA ALA A 146 0.58 7.08 2.36
C ALA A 146 -0.15 7.84 1.24
N LYS A 147 0.52 8.00 0.11
CA LYS A 147 -0.05 8.63 -1.08
C LYS A 147 -0.26 7.55 -2.14
N LEU A 148 -1.50 7.09 -2.30
CA LEU A 148 -1.94 6.15 -3.32
C LEU A 148 -2.52 6.91 -4.52
N LEU A 149 -1.66 7.60 -5.26
CA LEU A 149 -2.08 8.53 -6.31
C LEU A 149 -2.26 7.80 -7.63
N ARG A 150 -3.43 7.94 -8.26
CA ARG A 150 -3.68 7.35 -9.60
C ARG A 150 -3.41 5.85 -9.66
N CYS A 151 -3.52 5.18 -8.53
CA CYS A 151 -3.29 3.74 -8.40
C CYS A 151 -4.54 2.98 -8.85
N HIS A 152 -4.37 1.71 -9.22
CA HIS A 152 -5.49 0.79 -9.41
C HIS A 152 -5.37 -0.39 -8.44
N SER A 153 -6.48 -0.82 -7.85
CA SER A 153 -6.48 -1.93 -6.91
C SER A 153 -7.78 -2.70 -6.91
N ASN A 154 -7.65 -4.03 -6.99
CA ASN A 154 -8.71 -4.99 -6.69
C ASN A 154 -8.31 -5.87 -5.48
N ALA A 155 -7.39 -5.39 -4.66
CA ALA A 155 -6.82 -6.15 -3.56
C ALA A 155 -7.82 -6.33 -2.40
N HIS A 156 -7.46 -7.26 -1.51
CA HIS A 156 -8.12 -7.48 -0.24
C HIS A 156 -7.29 -6.83 0.87
N PHE A 157 -7.84 -5.83 1.53
CA PHE A 157 -7.25 -5.17 2.69
C PHE A 157 -8.00 -5.61 3.94
N ILE A 158 -7.27 -6.18 4.91
CA ILE A 158 -7.80 -6.75 6.14
C ILE A 158 -7.07 -6.08 7.30
N ASP A 159 -7.81 -5.52 8.25
CA ASP A 159 -7.27 -4.85 9.43
C ASP A 159 -6.20 -3.78 9.10
N CYS A 160 -6.34 -3.13 7.93
CA CYS A 160 -5.38 -2.14 7.46
C CYS A 160 -5.70 -0.74 7.97
N ASP A 161 -4.65 0.04 8.22
CA ASP A 161 -4.77 1.43 8.68
C ASP A 161 -4.43 2.41 7.55
N PHE A 162 -5.42 3.14 7.06
CA PHE A 162 -5.28 4.17 6.03
C PHE A 162 -5.44 5.58 6.57
N ARG A 163 -5.20 5.80 7.87
CA ARG A 163 -5.34 7.14 8.46
C ARG A 163 -4.56 8.20 7.71
N ASP A 164 -5.20 9.32 7.40
CA ASP A 164 -4.63 10.43 6.63
C ASP A 164 -4.04 10.05 5.25
N ALA A 165 -4.33 8.86 4.73
CA ALA A 165 -3.88 8.43 3.41
C ALA A 165 -4.61 9.20 2.30
N SER A 166 -4.00 9.27 1.12
CA SER A 166 -4.57 9.95 -0.04
C SER A 166 -4.77 8.97 -1.19
N PHE A 167 -6.02 8.76 -1.59
CA PHE A 167 -6.44 7.94 -2.74
C PHE A 167 -6.76 8.80 -3.97
N ALA A 168 -6.10 9.95 -4.13
CA ALA A 168 -6.46 10.91 -5.14
C ALA A 168 -6.36 10.31 -6.55
N ASP A 169 -7.45 10.43 -7.32
CA ASP A 169 -7.58 9.88 -8.67
C ASP A 169 -7.36 8.36 -8.77
N ALA A 170 -7.45 7.61 -7.67
CA ALA A 170 -7.23 6.17 -7.65
C ALA A 170 -8.49 5.39 -8.05
N ASP A 171 -8.30 4.24 -8.70
CA ASP A 171 -9.36 3.27 -9.02
C ASP A 171 -9.26 2.08 -8.06
N PHE A 172 -10.09 2.08 -7.02
CA PHE A 172 -10.23 0.96 -6.08
C PHE A 172 -11.57 0.26 -6.30
N SER A 173 -12.07 0.28 -7.54
CA SER A 173 -13.28 -0.44 -7.89
C SER A 173 -13.10 -1.93 -7.62
N ARG A 174 -14.12 -2.54 -7.02
CA ARG A 174 -14.13 -3.96 -6.62
C ARG A 174 -13.08 -4.35 -5.56
N ALA A 175 -12.33 -3.42 -4.98
CA ALA A 175 -11.48 -3.70 -3.83
C ALA A 175 -12.35 -4.12 -2.62
N ARG A 176 -11.80 -4.97 -1.76
CA ARG A 176 -12.46 -5.40 -0.51
C ARG A 176 -11.67 -4.87 0.69
N PHE A 177 -12.35 -4.15 1.57
CA PHE A 177 -11.80 -3.63 2.81
C PHE A 177 -12.52 -4.27 3.99
N VAL A 178 -11.79 -4.89 4.90
CA VAL A 178 -12.31 -5.59 6.08
C VAL A 178 -11.69 -4.94 7.31
N ARG A 179 -12.51 -4.39 8.20
CA ARG A 179 -12.09 -3.74 9.45
C ARG A 179 -10.97 -2.70 9.28
N CYS A 180 -11.01 -1.98 8.16
CA CYS A 180 -9.99 -0.97 7.84
C CYS A 180 -10.34 0.38 8.48
N ASN A 181 -9.30 1.14 8.88
CA ASN A 181 -9.46 2.50 9.37
C ASN A 181 -9.20 3.52 8.26
N PHE A 182 -10.12 4.45 8.05
CA PHE A 182 -10.01 5.53 7.06
C PHE A 182 -10.06 6.93 7.67
N GLU A 183 -9.88 7.10 8.99
CA GLU A 183 -9.94 8.41 9.63
C GLU A 183 -8.97 9.41 8.98
N GLY A 184 -9.48 10.57 8.54
CA GLY A 184 -8.68 11.60 7.85
C GLY A 184 -8.27 11.26 6.41
N ALA A 185 -8.53 10.03 5.92
CA ALA A 185 -8.21 9.62 4.56
C ALA A 185 -8.97 10.46 3.53
N ARG A 186 -8.36 10.66 2.35
CA ARG A 186 -8.89 11.52 1.29
C ARG A 186 -9.13 10.72 0.03
N PHE A 187 -10.36 10.74 -0.46
CA PHE A 187 -10.79 9.99 -1.64
C PHE A 187 -11.09 10.90 -2.84
N LYS A 188 -10.40 12.04 -2.93
CA LYS A 188 -10.67 13.04 -3.96
C LYS A 188 -10.59 12.42 -5.36
N ARG A 189 -11.72 12.39 -6.07
CA ARG A 189 -11.85 11.78 -7.40
C ARG A 189 -11.45 10.30 -7.47
N ALA A 190 -11.49 9.59 -6.35
CA ALA A 190 -11.32 8.15 -6.33
C ALA A 190 -12.55 7.45 -6.94
N ASP A 191 -12.35 6.29 -7.54
CA ASP A 191 -13.42 5.39 -7.96
C ASP A 191 -13.51 4.22 -6.97
N LEU A 192 -14.67 4.07 -6.34
CA LEU A 192 -15.00 2.98 -5.42
C LEU A 192 -16.15 2.12 -5.96
N HIS A 193 -16.41 2.14 -7.27
CA HIS A 193 -17.48 1.37 -7.88
C HIS A 193 -17.41 -0.10 -7.49
N LYS A 194 -18.50 -0.64 -6.93
CA LYS A 194 -18.58 -2.03 -6.45
C LYS A 194 -17.53 -2.42 -5.40
N ALA A 195 -16.88 -1.46 -4.75
CA ALA A 195 -16.04 -1.75 -3.61
C ALA A 195 -16.89 -2.32 -2.46
N ILE A 196 -16.29 -3.19 -1.66
CA ILE A 196 -16.97 -3.83 -0.53
C ILE A 196 -16.27 -3.46 0.76
N PHE A 197 -17.04 -2.95 1.73
CA PHE A 197 -16.57 -2.60 3.06
C PHE A 197 -17.23 -3.50 4.10
N VAL A 198 -16.43 -4.20 4.89
CA VAL A 198 -16.89 -5.17 5.89
C VAL A 198 -16.45 -4.71 7.27
N GLY A 199 -17.38 -4.52 8.20
CA GLY A 199 -17.05 -4.03 9.55
C GLY A 199 -16.33 -2.67 9.56
N CYS A 200 -16.42 -1.91 8.47
CA CYS A 200 -15.83 -0.58 8.33
C CYS A 200 -16.65 0.26 7.36
N ARG A 201 -16.54 1.59 7.46
CA ARG A 201 -17.25 2.52 6.58
C ARG A 201 -16.49 3.85 6.50
N PRO A 202 -16.10 4.33 5.30
CA PRO A 202 -15.67 5.71 5.13
C PRO A 202 -16.82 6.67 5.47
N SER A 203 -16.51 7.84 6.02
CA SER A 203 -17.51 8.85 6.34
C SER A 203 -18.23 9.37 5.10
N ASP A 204 -19.44 9.91 5.27
CA ASP A 204 -20.21 10.45 4.15
C ASP A 204 -19.46 11.57 3.41
N THR A 205 -18.67 12.39 4.12
CA THR A 205 -17.81 13.40 3.48
C THR A 205 -16.74 12.81 2.58
N GLN A 206 -16.20 11.65 2.94
CA GLN A 206 -15.21 10.94 2.14
C GLN A 206 -15.85 10.30 0.92
N LEU A 207 -17.01 9.65 1.10
CA LEU A 207 -17.77 9.04 0.01
C LEU A 207 -18.29 10.08 -0.98
N ALA A 208 -18.70 11.26 -0.51
CA ALA A 208 -19.11 12.37 -1.37
C ALA A 208 -17.94 12.96 -2.18
N ALA A 209 -16.70 12.84 -1.70
CA ALA A 209 -15.51 13.33 -2.42
C ALA A 209 -15.05 12.39 -3.56
N CYS A 210 -15.58 11.17 -3.61
CA CYS A 210 -15.30 10.22 -4.68
C CYS A 210 -15.88 10.68 -6.02
N TYR A 211 -15.23 10.27 -7.11
CA TYR A 211 -15.75 10.43 -8.46
C TYR A 211 -16.91 9.46 -8.74
N CYS A 212 -16.77 8.22 -8.29
CA CYS A 212 -17.83 7.21 -8.39
C CYS A 212 -17.89 6.42 -7.08
N ASN A 213 -19.09 6.33 -6.52
CA ASN A 213 -19.39 5.57 -5.31
C ASN A 213 -20.62 4.66 -5.52
N ASP A 214 -20.95 4.38 -6.79
CA ASP A 214 -22.09 3.55 -7.17
C ASP A 214 -21.84 2.08 -6.82
N ASP A 215 -22.92 1.37 -6.48
CA ASP A 215 -22.91 -0.06 -6.14
C ASP A 215 -21.95 -0.46 -5.00
N ILE A 216 -21.51 0.49 -4.16
CA ILE A 216 -20.75 0.16 -2.95
C ILE A 216 -21.61 -0.74 -2.05
N ARG A 217 -21.00 -1.79 -1.51
CA ARG A 217 -21.64 -2.69 -0.55
C ARG A 217 -21.02 -2.54 0.81
N PHE A 218 -21.87 -2.46 1.83
CA PHE A 218 -21.48 -2.55 3.21
C PHE A 218 -21.95 -3.89 3.77
N GLU A 219 -21.08 -4.57 4.48
CA GLU A 219 -21.34 -5.88 5.09
C GLU A 219 -20.99 -5.84 6.58
N SER A 220 -21.74 -6.57 7.40
CA SER A 220 -21.34 -6.89 8.77
C SER A 220 -20.19 -7.90 8.75
N GLU A 221 -19.55 -8.11 9.90
CA GLU A 221 -18.49 -9.12 10.00
C GLU A 221 -19.02 -10.55 9.83
N GLU A 222 -20.32 -10.75 10.11
CA GLU A 222 -21.05 -11.99 9.90
C GLU A 222 -21.46 -12.22 8.43
N GLY A 223 -21.20 -11.25 7.55
CA GLY A 223 -21.48 -11.32 6.11
C GLY A 223 -22.89 -10.87 5.72
N GLU A 224 -23.61 -10.19 6.62
CA GLU A 224 -24.93 -9.63 6.32
C GLU A 224 -24.78 -8.30 5.58
N VAL A 225 -25.55 -8.09 4.51
CA VAL A 225 -25.54 -6.81 3.79
C VAL A 225 -26.22 -5.74 4.65
N ILE A 226 -25.52 -4.64 4.89
CA ILE A 226 -26.02 -3.49 5.64
C ILE A 226 -26.57 -2.47 4.66
N GLU A 227 -27.86 -2.14 4.80
CA GLU A 227 -28.46 -1.04 4.04
C GLU A 227 -27.85 0.30 4.47
N ALA A 228 -27.41 1.06 3.47
CA ALA A 228 -26.64 2.26 3.66
C ALA A 228 -27.12 3.33 2.68
N THR A 229 -27.47 4.50 3.19
CA THR A 229 -27.69 5.66 2.34
C THR A 229 -26.35 6.16 1.84
N MET A 230 -26.25 6.37 0.53
CA MET A 230 -25.08 6.93 -0.13
C MET A 230 -25.23 8.44 -0.26
N PRO A 231 -24.20 9.23 0.10
CA PRO A 231 -24.24 10.66 -0.15
C PRO A 231 -24.12 10.92 -1.65
N ALA A 232 -24.77 12.00 -2.10
CA ALA A 232 -24.57 12.48 -3.46
C ALA A 232 -23.10 12.86 -3.68
N PRO A 233 -22.49 12.47 -4.81
CA PRO A 233 -21.12 12.88 -5.13
C PRO A 233 -21.04 14.40 -5.29
N ALA A 234 -19.99 15.01 -4.75
CA ALA A 234 -19.79 16.46 -4.69
C ALA A 234 -19.54 17.08 -6.07
N GLU A 235 -19.06 16.30 -7.04
CA GLU A 235 -18.95 16.70 -8.44
C GLU A 235 -19.73 15.68 -9.29
N HIS A 236 -20.86 16.13 -9.87
CA HIS A 236 -21.57 15.35 -10.89
C HIS A 236 -20.60 15.13 -12.08
N PRO A 237 -20.44 13.90 -12.62
CA PRO A 237 -19.46 13.62 -13.66
C PRO A 237 -19.90 14.26 -14.98
N LEU A 238 -19.62 15.55 -15.16
CA LEU A 238 -19.85 16.23 -16.42
C LEU A 238 -18.75 15.75 -17.40
N LEU A 239 -19.18 14.96 -18.39
CA LEU A 239 -18.50 14.62 -19.65
C LEU A 239 -17.29 13.66 -19.64
N ALA A 240 -16.95 13.01 -18.52
CA ALA A 240 -15.93 11.94 -18.50
C ALA A 240 -16.49 10.53 -18.17
N TRP A 241 -17.80 10.42 -17.91
CA TRP A 241 -18.47 9.17 -17.53
C TRP A 241 -18.59 8.20 -18.71
N THR A 242 -19.06 8.67 -19.88
CA THR A 242 -19.21 7.83 -21.08
C THR A 242 -17.87 7.31 -21.59
N ASP A 243 -16.83 8.15 -21.68
CA ASP A 243 -15.54 7.76 -22.27
C ASP A 243 -14.75 6.76 -21.41
N ARG A 244 -14.80 6.88 -20.07
CA ARG A 244 -14.15 5.90 -19.18
C ARG A 244 -14.97 4.62 -19.03
N HIS A 245 -16.30 4.70 -19.01
CA HIS A 245 -17.15 3.51 -18.97
C HIS A 245 -17.09 2.70 -20.27
N LEU A 246 -17.01 3.36 -21.44
CA LEU A 246 -16.79 2.72 -22.74
C LEU A 246 -15.43 2.01 -22.78
N LYS A 247 -14.35 2.69 -22.38
CA LYS A 247 -13.02 2.05 -22.26
C LYS A 247 -12.99 0.87 -21.28
N ARG A 248 -13.80 0.89 -20.22
CA ARG A 248 -13.93 -0.20 -19.23
C ARG A 248 -14.66 -1.44 -19.80
N LEU A 249 -15.63 -1.24 -20.67
CA LEU A 249 -16.33 -2.34 -21.35
C LEU A 249 -15.49 -2.93 -22.49
N GLU A 250 -14.66 -2.12 -23.15
CA GLU A 250 -13.78 -2.56 -24.25
C GLU A 250 -12.53 -3.34 -23.79
N GLY A 251 -12.11 -3.19 -22.53
CA GLY A 251 -10.93 -3.88 -21.96
C GLY A 251 -11.21 -5.24 -21.30
N GLY A 252 -12.42 -5.77 -21.41
CA GLY A 252 -12.88 -7.00 -20.75
C GLY A 252 -13.15 -8.17 -21.70
N GLY A 253 -12.26 -8.40 -22.67
CA GLY A 253 -12.28 -9.55 -23.60
C GLY A 253 -11.01 -10.37 -23.51
#